data_AF-A0A521G4P3-F1
#
_entry.id   AF-A0A521G4P3-F1
#
_cell.length_a   1.000
_cell.length_b   1.000
_cell.length_c   1.000
_cell.angle_alpha   90.00
_cell.angle_beta   90.00
_cell.angle_gamma   90.00
#
_symmetry.space_group_name_H-M   'P 1'
#
loop_
_entity.id
_entity.type
_entity.pdbx_description
1 polymer ?
#
loop_
_entity_poly.entity_id
_entity_poly.type
_entity_poly.pdbx_seq_one_letter_code
_entity_poly.pdbx_strand_id
1 'polypeptide(L)'
;MRSRSLLIEYTRPWKLLTLLAGVSLMIAGALADLAPDWDVPISLIMPFLTYLTAPWSMRVVLQRKWRKFPLMLFYTWFTVDGVYWLYWRFKAPEVLELMRYDNFITSLPLYGICGLIWLYQGSVSQFIAEVKAFTFKMSN
;
A
#
# COMPACT_ATOMS: atom_id res chain seq x y z
N MET A 1 -9.44 13.45 15.20
CA MET A 1 -9.95 12.13 14.77
C MET A 1 -9.83 11.19 15.96
N ARG A 2 -10.93 10.59 16.44
CA ARG A 2 -10.89 9.67 17.60
C ARG A 2 -10.06 8.43 17.24
N SER A 3 -9.08 8.06 18.06
CA SER A 3 -8.22 6.87 17.88
C SER A 3 -9.00 5.59 17.56
N ARG A 4 -10.18 5.44 18.17
CA ARG A 4 -11.10 4.31 17.97
C ARG A 4 -11.55 4.14 16.51
N SER A 5 -11.69 5.22 15.74
CA SER A 5 -12.09 5.11 14.32
C SER A 5 -10.97 4.58 13.43
N LEU A 6 -9.71 4.87 13.77
CA LEU A 6 -8.56 4.36 13.03
C LEU A 6 -8.35 2.87 13.28
N LEU A 7 -8.48 2.42 14.54
CA LEU A 7 -8.41 1.00 14.88
C LEU A 7 -9.44 0.21 14.06
N ILE A 8 -10.70 0.63 14.07
CA ILE A 8 -11.76 0.00 13.27
C ILE A 8 -11.41 0.02 11.78
N GLU A 9 -10.81 1.10 11.27
CA GLU A 9 -10.44 1.23 9.86
C GLU A 9 -9.33 0.25 9.46
N TYR A 10 -8.28 0.10 10.28
CA TYR A 10 -7.12 -0.77 10.02
C TYR A 10 -7.35 -2.23 10.44
N THR A 11 -8.39 -2.54 11.21
CA THR A 11 -8.75 -3.94 11.52
C THR A 11 -9.88 -4.46 10.64
N ARG A 12 -10.23 -3.75 9.55
CA ARG A 12 -11.25 -4.24 8.62
C ARG A 12 -10.80 -5.55 7.99
N PRO A 13 -11.59 -6.63 8.05
CA PRO A 13 -11.17 -7.96 7.60
C PRO A 13 -10.63 -7.97 6.18
N TRP A 14 -11.30 -7.30 5.23
CA TRP A 14 -10.86 -7.27 3.84
C TRP A 14 -9.54 -6.51 3.63
N LYS A 15 -9.24 -5.48 4.45
CA LYS A 15 -7.96 -4.76 4.39
C LYS A 15 -6.82 -5.67 4.87
N LEU A 16 -7.06 -6.41 5.95
CA LEU A 16 -6.11 -7.38 6.47
C LEU A 16 -5.91 -8.55 5.49
N LEU A 17 -6.98 -9.07 4.89
CA LEU A 17 -6.89 -10.15 3.89
C LEU A 17 -6.12 -9.71 2.65
N THR A 18 -6.38 -8.52 2.12
CA THR A 18 -5.65 -8.00 0.96
C THR A 18 -4.19 -7.67 1.29
N LEU A 19 -3.89 -7.20 2.50
CA LEU A 19 -2.52 -7.06 2.99
C LEU A 19 -1.82 -8.41 3.08
N LEU A 20 -2.45 -9.41 3.72
CA LEU A 20 -1.89 -10.75 3.87
C LEU A 20 -1.64 -11.41 2.52
N ALA A 21 -2.58 -11.29 1.57
CA ALA A 21 -2.41 -11.78 0.22
C ALA A 21 -1.23 -11.10 -0.49
N GLY A 22 -1.13 -9.77 -0.41
CA GLY A 22 -0.03 -9.01 -0.98
C GLY A 22 1.33 -9.38 -0.39
N VAL A 23 1.44 -9.45 0.94
CA VAL A 23 2.67 -9.87 1.63
C VAL A 23 3.04 -11.31 1.27
N SER A 24 2.07 -12.22 1.23
CA SER A 24 2.33 -13.62 0.85
C SER A 24 2.86 -13.72 -0.57
N LEU A 25 2.32 -12.94 -1.50
CA LEU A 25 2.80 -12.86 -2.88
C LEU A 25 4.22 -12.28 -2.94
N MET A 26 4.52 -11.22 -2.17
CA MET A 26 5.85 -10.62 -2.11
C MET A 26 6.90 -11.59 -1.57
N ILE A 27 6.57 -12.33 -0.51
CA ILE A 27 7.45 -13.35 0.06
C ILE A 27 7.64 -14.51 -0.91
N ALA A 28 6.56 -14.99 -1.54
CA ALA A 28 6.66 -16.05 -2.55
C ALA A 28 7.55 -15.62 -3.73
N GLY A 29 7.42 -14.36 -4.17
CA GLY A 29 8.29 -13.74 -5.18
C GLY A 29 9.75 -13.73 -4.75
N ALA A 30 10.05 -13.24 -3.55
CA ALA A 30 11.42 -13.20 -3.00
C ALA A 30 12.07 -14.59 -2.81
N LEU A 31 11.26 -15.66 -2.68
CA LEU A 31 11.76 -17.03 -2.55
C LEU A 31 11.90 -17.74 -3.91
N ALA A 32 11.09 -17.37 -4.89
CA ALA A 32 11.10 -17.98 -6.22
C ALA A 32 12.04 -17.26 -7.19
N ASP A 33 12.12 -15.95 -7.09
CA ASP A 33 12.95 -15.09 -7.92
C ASP A 33 14.22 -14.70 -7.17
N LEU A 34 15.37 -14.74 -7.86
CA LEU A 34 16.69 -14.46 -7.27
C LEU A 34 17.10 -13.00 -7.56
N ALA A 35 16.13 -12.09 -7.61
CA ALA A 35 16.39 -10.67 -7.83
C ALA A 35 17.28 -10.13 -6.69
N PRO A 36 18.34 -9.37 -7.00
CA PRO A 36 19.36 -9.00 -6.04
C PRO A 36 18.85 -8.07 -4.93
N ASP A 37 17.75 -7.35 -5.17
CA ASP A 37 17.15 -6.37 -4.27
C ASP A 37 15.81 -6.78 -3.66
N TRP A 38 15.38 -8.03 -3.89
CA TRP A 38 14.08 -8.52 -3.45
C TRP A 38 14.23 -9.66 -2.45
N ASP A 39 14.17 -9.31 -1.16
CA ASP A 39 14.26 -10.28 -0.07
C ASP A 39 13.02 -10.30 0.84
N VAL A 40 13.01 -11.25 1.77
CA VAL A 40 11.90 -11.42 2.71
C VAL A 40 11.72 -10.21 3.64
N PRO A 41 12.77 -9.62 4.26
CA PRO A 41 12.59 -8.44 5.09
C PRO A 41 11.96 -7.24 4.36
N ILE A 42 12.45 -6.88 3.16
CA ILE A 42 11.88 -5.73 2.43
C ILE A 42 10.43 -6.01 1.98
N SER A 43 10.12 -7.28 1.67
CA SER A 43 8.77 -7.79 1.38
C SER A 43 7.80 -7.72 2.56
N LEU A 44 8.28 -7.48 3.78
CA LEU A 44 7.46 -7.23 4.96
C LEU A 44 7.36 -5.73 5.26
N ILE A 45 8.50 -5.04 5.26
CA ILE A 45 8.61 -3.65 5.69
C ILE A 45 7.81 -2.72 4.75
N MET A 46 8.05 -2.81 3.44
CA MET A 46 7.42 -1.89 2.49
C MET A 46 5.90 -2.08 2.38
N PRO A 47 5.35 -3.31 2.27
CA PRO A 47 3.89 -3.49 2.26
C PRO A 47 3.23 -3.05 3.58
N PHE A 48 3.88 -3.27 4.73
CA PHE A 48 3.36 -2.80 6.00
C PHE A 48 3.30 -1.26 6.07
N LEU A 49 4.34 -0.57 5.63
CA LEU A 49 4.31 0.90 5.56
C LEU A 49 3.26 1.38 4.56
N THR A 50 3.16 0.74 3.40
CA THR A 50 2.13 1.02 2.38
C THR A 50 0.73 0.88 2.98
N TYR A 51 0.50 -0.15 3.81
CA TYR A 51 -0.76 -0.35 4.53
C TYR A 51 -1.13 0.83 5.42
N LEU A 52 -0.16 1.37 6.14
CA LEU A 52 -0.38 2.48 7.06
C LEU A 52 -0.60 3.80 6.32
N THR A 53 0.19 4.07 5.28
CA THR A 53 0.30 5.41 4.69
C THR A 53 -0.53 5.60 3.42
N ALA A 54 -0.65 4.59 2.55
CA ALA A 54 -1.33 4.73 1.25
C ALA A 54 -2.80 5.19 1.34
N PRO A 55 -3.65 4.62 2.23
CA PRO A 55 -5.05 5.06 2.33
C PRO A 55 -5.17 6.51 2.82
N TRP A 56 -4.23 6.95 3.66
CA TRP A 56 -4.20 8.32 4.15
C TRP A 56 -3.69 9.29 3.07
N SER A 57 -2.61 8.94 2.38
CA SER A 57 -2.07 9.74 1.27
C SER A 57 -3.13 9.98 0.19
N MET A 58 -3.84 8.91 -0.19
CA MET A 58 -4.91 8.99 -1.18
C MET A 58 -6.05 9.89 -0.72
N ARG A 59 -6.44 9.83 0.56
CA ARG A 59 -7.44 10.76 1.14
C ARG A 59 -6.97 12.21 1.12
N VAL A 60 -5.69 12.50 1.33
CA VAL A 60 -5.16 13.87 1.28
C VAL A 60 -5.36 14.46 -0.13
N VAL A 61 -5.07 13.68 -1.17
CA VAL A 61 -5.24 14.10 -2.57
C VAL A 61 -6.72 14.24 -2.92
N LEU A 62 -7.52 13.20 -2.72
CA LEU A 62 -8.94 13.18 -3.10
C LEU A 62 -9.78 14.21 -2.34
N GLN A 63 -9.49 14.43 -1.05
CA GLN A 63 -10.19 15.41 -0.22
C GLN A 63 -9.54 16.79 -0.25
N ARG A 64 -8.56 17.01 -1.15
CA ARG A 64 -7.88 18.30 -1.36
C ARG A 64 -7.33 18.93 -0.07
N LYS A 65 -6.77 18.11 0.82
CA LYS A 65 -6.21 18.56 2.11
C LYS A 65 -4.82 19.15 1.95
N TRP A 66 -4.70 20.25 1.21
CA TRP A 66 -3.42 20.84 0.79
C TRP A 66 -2.45 21.15 1.93
N ARG A 67 -2.96 21.51 3.12
CA ARG A 67 -2.13 21.71 4.32
C ARG A 67 -1.34 20.46 4.74
N LYS A 68 -1.81 19.27 4.38
CA LYS A 68 -1.15 17.98 4.66
C LYS A 68 -0.36 17.44 3.47
N PHE A 69 -0.40 18.13 2.33
CA PHE A 69 0.22 17.66 1.10
C PHE A 69 1.74 17.47 1.22
N PRO A 70 2.53 18.37 1.86
CA PRO A 70 3.97 18.14 2.03
C PRO A 70 4.27 16.88 2.85
N LEU A 71 3.52 16.68 3.94
CA LEU A 71 3.65 15.49 4.78
C LEU A 71 3.24 14.22 4.03
N MET A 72 2.22 14.33 3.16
CA MET A 72 1.79 13.24 2.28
C MET A 72 2.87 12.86 1.28
N LEU A 73 3.52 13.84 0.64
CA LEU A 73 4.63 13.59 -0.27
C LEU A 73 5.79 12.90 0.47
N PHE A 74 6.13 13.37 1.67
CA PHE A 74 7.16 12.74 2.50
C PHE A 74 6.83 11.28 2.78
N TYR A 75 5.63 10.95 3.28
CA TYR A 75 5.28 9.56 3.58
C TYR A 75 5.18 8.68 2.34
N THR A 76 4.68 9.22 1.23
CA THR A 76 4.63 8.49 -0.04
C THR A 76 6.05 8.18 -0.53
N TRP A 77 6.93 9.18 -0.61
CA TRP A 77 8.33 8.98 -0.98
C TRP A 77 9.05 8.03 -0.01
N PHE A 78 8.90 8.24 1.30
CA PHE A 78 9.56 7.41 2.30
C PHE A 78 9.13 5.96 2.18
N THR A 79 7.84 5.69 1.95
CA THR A 79 7.32 4.33 1.82
C THR A 79 7.78 3.67 0.52
N VAL A 80 7.78 4.40 -0.59
CA VAL A 80 8.07 3.87 -1.94
C VAL A 80 9.57 3.72 -2.20
N ASP A 81 10.39 4.64 -1.70
CA ASP A 81 11.82 4.72 -2.01
C ASP A 81 12.70 4.93 -0.79
N GLY A 82 12.30 5.79 0.16
CA GLY A 82 13.17 6.12 1.30
C GLY A 82 13.53 4.93 2.17
N VAL A 83 12.59 4.02 2.42
CA VAL A 83 12.78 2.79 3.20
C VAL A 83 13.64 1.78 2.45
N TYR A 84 13.37 1.59 1.16
CA TYR A 84 14.18 0.75 0.28
C TYR A 84 15.63 1.25 0.24
N TRP A 85 15.81 2.56 0.02
CA TRP A 85 17.10 3.22 0.05
C TRP A 85 17.82 2.99 1.37
N LEU A 86 17.14 3.21 2.50
CA LEU A 86 17.74 3.06 3.82
C LEU A 86 18.17 1.61 4.08
N TYR A 87 17.30 0.66 3.75
CA TYR A 87 17.55 -0.77 3.94
C TYR A 87 18.76 -1.24 3.11
N TRP A 88 18.74 -1.00 1.80
CA TRP A 88 19.80 -1.45 0.91
C TRP A 88 21.09 -0.65 1.06
N ARG A 89 21.02 0.62 1.50
CA ARG A 89 22.22 1.42 1.81
C ARG A 89 23.09 0.77 2.89
N PHE A 90 22.50 0.08 3.86
CA PHE A 90 23.25 -0.63 4.89
C PHE A 90 23.50 -2.10 4.56
N LYS A 91 22.62 -2.72 3.77
CA LYS A 91 22.72 -4.14 3.42
C LYS A 91 23.69 -4.42 2.27
N ALA A 92 23.54 -3.70 1.15
CA ALA A 92 24.31 -3.88 -0.08
C ALA A 92 24.19 -2.62 -0.97
N PRO A 93 25.06 -1.61 -0.78
CA PRO A 93 25.00 -0.35 -1.53
C PRO A 93 25.07 -0.51 -3.06
N GLU A 94 25.77 -1.53 -3.54
CA GLU A 94 25.89 -1.86 -4.96
C GLU A 94 24.56 -2.29 -5.58
N VAL A 95 23.75 -3.05 -4.83
CA VAL A 95 22.39 -3.44 -5.24
C VAL A 95 21.49 -2.20 -5.31
N LEU A 96 21.62 -1.31 -4.33
CA LEU A 96 20.87 -0.06 -4.29
C LEU A 96 21.14 0.80 -5.53
N GLU A 97 22.40 0.95 -5.95
CA GLU A 97 22.73 1.74 -7.14
C GLU A 97 22.13 1.17 -8.43
N LEU A 98 22.06 -0.16 -8.52
CA LEU A 98 21.51 -0.85 -9.68
C LEU A 98 19.97 -0.80 -9.74
N MET A 99 19.31 -1.05 -8.61
CA MET A 99 17.88 -1.43 -8.60
C MET A 99 16.94 -0.35 -8.06
N ARG A 100 17.45 0.75 -7.50
CA ARG A 100 16.60 1.79 -6.87
C ARG A 100 15.57 2.38 -7.82
N TYR A 101 15.96 2.63 -9.07
CA TYR A 101 15.04 3.17 -10.06
C TYR A 101 13.89 2.19 -10.35
N ASP A 102 14.20 0.91 -10.53
CA ASP A 102 13.23 -0.16 -10.80
C ASP A 102 12.28 -0.37 -9.63
N ASN A 103 12.80 -0.30 -8.40
CA ASN A 103 11.96 -0.29 -7.20
C ASN A 103 11.01 0.92 -7.22
N PHE A 104 11.49 2.14 -7.50
CA PHE A 104 10.65 3.34 -7.46
C PHE A 104 9.48 3.26 -8.46
N ILE A 105 9.77 2.89 -9.72
CA ILE A 105 8.75 2.81 -10.78
C ILE A 105 7.74 1.68 -10.53
N THR A 106 8.14 0.63 -9.82
CA THR A 106 7.26 -0.50 -9.48
C THR A 106 6.42 -0.21 -8.24
N SER A 107 7.06 0.33 -7.20
CA SER A 107 6.45 0.59 -5.89
C SER A 107 5.47 1.77 -5.93
N LEU A 108 5.70 2.80 -6.75
CA LEU A 108 4.81 3.98 -6.80
C LEU A 108 3.40 3.64 -7.31
N PRO A 109 3.22 2.93 -8.45
CA PRO A 109 1.90 2.47 -8.89
C PRO A 109 1.24 1.53 -7.90
N LEU A 110 1.99 0.57 -7.33
CA LEU A 110 1.47 -0.35 -6.31
C LEU A 110 0.95 0.40 -5.08
N TYR A 111 1.70 1.40 -4.62
CA TYR A 111 1.27 2.29 -3.54
C TYR A 111 -0.06 2.99 -3.88
N GLY A 112 -0.20 3.48 -5.11
CA GLY A 112 -1.44 4.09 -5.60
C GLY A 112 -2.62 3.10 -5.62
N ILE A 113 -2.41 1.90 -6.18
CA ILE A 113 -3.42 0.83 -6.27
C ILE A 113 -3.86 0.39 -4.88
N CYS A 114 -2.92 0.09 -3.99
CA CYS A 114 -3.19 -0.24 -2.59
C CYS A 114 -3.96 0.89 -1.89
N GLY A 115 -3.55 2.14 -2.12
CA GLY A 115 -4.24 3.33 -1.63
C GLY A 115 -5.71 3.33 -2.05
N LEU A 116 -6.00 3.12 -3.33
CA LEU A 116 -7.37 3.05 -3.88
C LEU A 116 -8.17 1.88 -3.30
N ILE A 117 -7.61 0.67 -3.29
CA ILE A 117 -8.27 -0.52 -2.71
C ILE A 117 -8.66 -0.23 -1.26
N TRP A 118 -7.74 0.32 -0.47
CA TRP A 118 -7.95 0.58 0.95
C TRP A 118 -8.69 1.89 1.25
N LEU A 119 -9.12 2.66 0.25
CA LEU A 119 -10.02 3.81 0.46
C LEU A 119 -11.41 3.37 0.88
N TYR A 120 -11.86 2.20 0.44
CA TYR A 120 -13.16 1.69 0.83
C TYR A 120 -13.22 1.62 2.37
N GLN A 121 -14.35 1.99 2.95
CA GLN A 121 -14.57 1.93 4.40
C GLN A 121 -15.86 1.18 4.75
N GLY A 122 -16.46 0.48 3.80
CA GLY A 122 -17.59 -0.40 4.07
C GLY A 122 -17.14 -1.78 4.56
N SER A 123 -18.13 -2.58 4.92
CA SER A 123 -18.01 -4.03 5.11
C SER A 123 -18.17 -4.76 3.77
N VAL A 124 -17.74 -6.02 3.70
CA VAL A 124 -17.92 -6.85 2.50
C VAL A 124 -19.41 -7.05 2.20
N SER A 125 -20.25 -7.20 3.23
CA SER A 125 -21.70 -7.32 3.04
C SER A 125 -22.32 -6.05 2.46
N GLN A 126 -21.87 -4.86 2.88
CA GLN A 126 -22.28 -3.59 2.28
C GLN A 126 -21.84 -3.50 0.82
N PHE A 127 -20.60 -3.88 0.51
CA PHE A 127 -20.12 -3.91 -0.87
C PHE A 127 -20.97 -4.83 -1.75
N ILE A 128 -21.25 -6.05 -1.29
CA ILE A 128 -22.11 -7.00 -2.01
C ILE A 128 -23.53 -6.45 -2.21
N ALA A 129 -24.10 -5.79 -1.20
CA ALA A 129 -25.42 -5.18 -1.30
C ALA A 129 -25.43 -4.03 -2.32
N GLU A 130 -24.40 -3.18 -2.32
CA GLU A 130 -24.23 -2.08 -3.28
C GLU A 130 -24.07 -2.59 -4.71
N VAL A 131 -23.25 -3.65 -4.92
CA VAL A 131 -23.07 -4.29 -6.23
C VAL A 131 -24.40 -4.89 -6.73
N LYS A 132 -25.14 -5.61 -5.87
CA LYS A 132 -26.45 -6.18 -6.22
C LYS A 132 -27.46 -5.10 -6.60
N ALA A 133 -27.51 -4.01 -5.83
CA ALA A 133 -28.41 -2.89 -6.10
C ALA A 133 -28.05 -2.18 -7.43
N PHE A 134 -26.75 -2.03 -7.72
CA PHE A 134 -26.28 -1.46 -8.98
C PHE A 134 -26.64 -2.33 -10.18
N THR A 135 -26.39 -3.66 -10.11
CA THR A 135 -26.75 -4.58 -11.20
C THR A 135 -28.25 -4.62 -11.45
N PHE A 136 -29.08 -4.58 -10.38
CA PHE A 136 -30.54 -4.54 -10.50
C PHE A 136 -31.03 -3.27 -11.21
N LYS A 137 -30.37 -2.13 -10.99
CA LYS A 137 -30.71 -0.85 -11.61
C LYS A 137 -30.32 -0.78 -13.10
N MET A 138 -29.36 -1.59 -13.56
CA MET A 138 -29.02 -1.65 -14.99
C MET A 138 -29.89 -2.63 -15.77
N SER A 139 -30.56 -3.56 -15.08
CA SER A 139 -31.45 -4.56 -15.69
C SER A 139 -32.92 -4.12 -15.81
N ASN A 140 -33.27 -2.94 -15.28
CA ASN A 140 -34.59 -2.29 -15.40
C ASN A 140 -34.43 -0.95 -16.10
#